data_AF-A0A821NYI0-F1
#
_entry.id   AF-A0A821NYI0-F1
#
_cell.length_a   1.000
_cell.length_b   1.000
_cell.length_c   1.000
_cell.angle_alpha   90.00
_cell.angle_beta   90.00
_cell.angle_gamma   90.00
#
_symmetry.space_group_name_H-M   'P 1'
#
loop_
_entity.id
_entity.type
_entity.pdbx_description
1 polymer ?
#
loop_
_entity_poly.entity_id
_entity_poly.type
_entity_poly.pdbx_seq_one_letter_code
_entity_poly.pdbx_strand_id
1 'polypeptide(L)'
;RCLVVDEAHRALGQHAYCQVVQELCKNGEDYRILALSATPGNNVEAVQNVISNLKISHIEMFTDDSPDIKKYSFDKIIDKIVVGPNQLMQNLRRCILNVLKQPVETLNRLGIIY
;
A
#
# COMPACT_ATOMS: atom_id res chain seq x y z
N ARG A 1 28.58 4.87 6.50
CA ARG A 1 28.14 3.73 5.65
C ARG A 1 26.64 3.90 5.35
N CYS A 2 26.06 3.24 4.34
CA CYS A 2 24.64 3.42 4.00
C CYS A 2 23.90 2.09 3.85
N LEU A 3 22.72 1.98 4.44
CA LEU A 3 21.77 0.88 4.25
C LEU A 3 20.60 1.41 3.43
N VAL A 4 20.33 0.78 2.28
CA VAL A 4 19.18 1.07 1.44
C VAL A 4 18.13 -0.02 1.64
N VAL A 5 16.93 0.38 2.03
CA VAL A 5 15.77 -0.50 2.20
C VAL A 5 14.80 -0.20 1.08
N ASP A 6 14.70 -1.13 0.14
CA ASP A 6 13.67 -1.10 -0.90
C ASP A 6 12.36 -1.69 -0.36
N GLU A 7 11.22 -1.24 -0.91
CA GLU A 7 9.89 -1.60 -0.43
C GLU A 7 9.71 -1.39 1.07
N ALA A 8 10.14 -0.24 1.57
CA ALA A 8 10.22 0.08 2.99
C ALA A 8 8.89 -0.03 3.74
N HIS A 9 7.75 -0.02 3.04
CA HIS A 9 6.44 -0.28 3.61
C HIS A 9 6.31 -1.66 4.28
N ARG A 10 7.21 -2.60 3.98
CA ARG A 10 7.29 -3.92 4.62
C ARG A 10 7.96 -3.89 6.00
N ALA A 11 8.55 -2.77 6.42
CA ALA A 11 9.22 -2.63 7.71
C ALA A 11 8.21 -2.50 8.87
N LEU A 12 7.36 -3.52 9.03
CA LEU A 12 6.31 -3.62 10.03
C LEU A 12 6.48 -4.92 10.81
N GLY A 13 6.06 -4.90 12.08
CA GLY A 13 6.13 -6.08 12.96
C GLY A 13 7.53 -6.69 13.07
N GLN A 14 7.62 -8.01 12.92
CA GLN A 14 8.87 -8.78 13.04
C GLN A 14 9.60 -8.98 11.70
N HIS A 15 9.39 -8.08 10.73
CA HIS A 15 10.10 -8.18 9.46
C HIS A 15 11.62 -8.07 9.65
N ALA A 16 12.39 -8.76 8.80
CA ALA A 16 13.85 -8.80 8.88
C ALA A 16 14.49 -7.40 8.83
N TYR A 17 13.88 -6.44 8.12
CA TYR A 17 14.34 -5.05 8.07
C TYR A 17 14.41 -4.41 9.46
N CYS A 18 13.39 -4.62 10.30
CA CYS A 18 13.35 -4.10 11.65
C CYS A 18 14.49 -4.70 12.49
N GLN A 19 14.74 -6.01 12.35
CA GLN A 19 15.78 -6.71 13.09
C GLN A 19 17.18 -6.22 12.69
N VAL A 20 17.44 -6.09 11.38
CA VAL A 20 18.73 -5.60 10.87
C VAL A 20 19.00 -4.18 11.37
N VAL A 21 18.03 -3.28 11.26
CA VAL A 21 18.19 -1.89 11.74
C VAL A 21 18.44 -1.84 13.25
N GLN A 22 17.72 -2.67 14.04
CA GLN A 22 17.94 -2.76 15.48
C GLN A 22 19.36 -3.24 15.82
N GLU A 23 19.88 -4.25 15.13
CA GLU A 23 21.25 -4.74 15.35
C GLU A 23 22.31 -3.72 14.95
N LEU A 24 22.10 -2.99 13.84
CA LEU A 24 23.01 -1.91 13.45
C LEU A 24 23.06 -0.80 14.50
N CYS A 25 21.91 -0.41 15.06
CA CYS A 25 21.85 0.56 16.14
C CYS A 25 22.53 0.08 17.42
N LYS A 26 22.41 -1.20 17.79
CA LYS A 26 23.06 -1.77 18.99
C LYS A 26 24.58 -1.78 18.88
N ASN A 27 25.11 -2.03 17.68
CA ASN A 27 26.55 -2.07 17.44
C ASN A 27 27.20 -0.67 17.42
N GLY A 28 26.43 0.40 17.59
CA GLY A 28 26.94 1.77 17.76
C GLY A 28 27.61 2.34 16.50
N GLU A 29 27.31 1.76 15.33
CA GLU A 29 27.88 2.21 14.07
C GLU A 29 26.97 3.25 13.41
N ASP A 30 27.56 4.35 12.92
CA ASP A 30 26.83 5.39 12.21
C ASP A 30 26.48 4.94 10.78
N TYR A 31 25.20 4.62 10.57
CA TYR A 31 24.63 4.30 9.26
C TYR A 31 23.62 5.34 8.81
N ARG A 32 23.75 5.77 7.56
CA ARG A 32 22.67 6.46 6.86
C ARG A 32 21.68 5.41 6.36
N ILE A 33 20.43 5.51 6.81
CA ILE A 33 19.34 4.66 6.31
C ILE A 33 18.59 5.43 5.22
N LEU A 34 18.42 4.81 4.06
CA LEU A 34 17.60 5.31 2.96
C LEU A 34 16.47 4.32 2.72
N ALA A 35 15.23 4.76 2.95
CA ALA A 35 14.03 3.95 2.75
C ALA A 35 13.33 4.38 1.46
N LEU A 36 13.15 3.46 0.52
CA LEU A 36 12.47 3.68 -0.74
C LEU A 36 11.11 2.97 -0.68
N SER A 37 10.04 3.70 -0.98
CA SER A 37 8.70 3.13 -1.08
C SER A 37 7.79 4.02 -1.91
N ALA A 38 6.99 3.41 -2.79
CA ALA A 38 5.91 4.12 -3.49
C ALA A 38 4.76 4.48 -2.53
N THR A 39 4.52 3.65 -1.52
CA THR A 39 3.44 3.84 -0.55
C THR A 39 3.90 3.37 0.83
N PRO A 40 4.29 4.26 1.75
CA PRO A 40 4.85 3.85 3.05
C PRO A 40 3.83 3.20 4.00
N GLY A 41 2.52 3.29 3.71
CA GLY A 41 1.46 2.66 4.48
C GLY A 41 0.07 3.06 3.96
N ASN A 42 -0.97 2.34 4.37
CA ASN A 42 -2.37 2.61 4.01
C ASN A 42 -3.11 3.50 5.03
N ASN A 43 -2.50 3.75 6.19
CA ASN A 43 -3.00 4.64 7.23
C ASN A 43 -1.82 5.31 7.98
N VAL A 44 -2.12 6.33 8.77
CA VAL A 44 -1.10 7.11 9.49
C VAL A 44 -0.29 6.23 10.45
N GLU A 45 -0.93 5.27 11.11
CA GLU A 45 -0.29 4.37 12.07
C GLU A 45 0.74 3.45 11.41
N ALA A 46 0.42 2.86 10.26
CA ALA A 46 1.33 2.04 9.47
C ALA A 46 2.55 2.85 9.01
N VAL A 47 2.32 4.08 8.52
CA VAL A 47 3.41 4.98 8.13
C VAL A 47 4.30 5.31 9.33
N GLN A 48 3.71 5.63 10.49
CA GLN A 48 4.46 5.92 11.70
C GLN A 48 5.28 4.72 12.19
N ASN A 49 4.76 3.51 12.06
CA ASN A 49 5.47 2.29 12.39
C ASN A 49 6.70 2.10 11.49
N VAL A 50 6.58 2.30 10.18
CA VAL A 50 7.72 2.23 9.25
C VAL A 50 8.80 3.26 9.60
N ILE A 51 8.40 4.52 9.86
CA ILE A 51 9.32 5.59 10.27
C ILE A 51 10.09 5.19 11.55
N SER A 52 9.36 4.68 12.54
CA SER A 52 9.91 4.35 13.86
C SER A 52 10.82 3.12 13.84
N ASN A 53 10.48 2.14 13.00
CA ASN A 53 11.23 0.90 12.82
C ASN A 53 12.53 1.13 12.05
N LEU A 54 12.49 1.94 10.99
CA LEU A 54 13.66 2.24 10.17
C LEU A 54 14.46 3.46 10.65
N LYS A 55 14.05 4.10 11.75
CA LYS A 55 14.68 5.30 12.32
C LYS A 55 14.79 6.46 11.32
N ILE A 56 13.72 6.68 10.56
CA ILE A 56 13.65 7.75 9.56
C ILE A 56 13.44 9.09 10.27
N SER A 57 14.35 10.03 10.01
CA SER A 57 14.31 11.39 10.57
C SER A 57 13.69 12.42 9.62
N HIS A 58 13.69 12.13 8.32
CA HIS A 58 13.22 13.02 7.27
C HIS A 58 12.51 12.23 6.18
N ILE A 59 11.41 12.79 5.66
CA ILE A 59 10.62 12.19 4.59
C ILE A 59 10.59 13.17 3.42
N GLU A 60 10.97 12.66 2.24
CA GLU A 60 10.77 13.36 0.99
C GLU A 60 9.63 12.67 0.24
N MET A 61 8.61 13.44 -0.11
CA MET A 61 7.46 12.94 -0.87
C MET A 61 7.43 13.64 -2.22
N PHE A 62 7.30 12.82 -3.24
CA PHE A 62 7.27 13.22 -4.63
C PHE A 62 5.98 12.70 -5.26
N THR A 63 5.26 13.60 -5.92
CA THR A 63 4.01 13.30 -6.64
C THR A 63 4.14 13.70 -8.11
N ASP A 64 3.25 13.20 -8.97
CA ASP A 64 3.24 13.56 -10.39
C ASP A 64 3.06 15.08 -10.62
N ASP A 65 2.40 15.76 -9.68
CA ASP A 65 2.19 17.22 -9.69
C ASP A 65 3.38 18.03 -9.17
N SER A 66 4.39 17.37 -8.58
CA SER A 66 5.56 18.04 -8.02
C SER A 66 6.31 18.80 -9.13
N PRO A 67 6.69 20.08 -8.95
CA PRO A 67 7.31 20.88 -10.01
C PRO A 67 8.55 20.24 -10.64
N ASP A 68 9.35 19.55 -9.83
CA ASP A 68 10.56 18.86 -10.25
C ASP A 68 10.29 17.60 -11.09
N ILE A 69 9.09 17.03 -10.99
CA ILE A 69 8.66 15.81 -11.70
C ILE A 69 7.80 16.15 -12.90
N LYS A 70 6.93 17.16 -12.78
CA LYS A 70 5.98 17.56 -13.82
C LYS A 70 6.63 17.84 -15.18
N LYS A 71 7.86 18.38 -15.18
CA LYS A 71 8.65 18.62 -16.41
C LYS A 71 9.07 17.33 -17.15
N TYR A 72 9.05 16.19 -16.46
CA TYR A 72 9.38 14.87 -17.00
C TYR A 72 8.15 13.95 -17.12
N SER A 73 7.01 14.35 -16.52
CA SER A 73 5.74 13.66 -16.68
C SER A 73 5.08 14.05 -18.00
N PHE A 74 4.74 13.03 -18.80
CA PHE A 74 4.00 13.22 -20.04
C PHE A 74 2.50 13.03 -19.80
N ASP A 75 1.69 13.96 -20.32
CA ASP A 75 0.24 13.85 -20.25
C ASP A 75 -0.24 12.59 -20.98
N LYS A 76 -1.02 11.77 -20.29
CA LYS A 76 -1.65 10.58 -20.87
C LYS A 76 -3.08 10.93 -21.25
N ILE A 77 -3.40 10.83 -22.54
CA ILE A 77 -4.80 10.89 -23.01
C ILE A 77 -5.41 9.51 -22.75
N ILE A 78 -6.29 9.43 -21.75
CA ILE A 78 -7.00 8.19 -21.39
C ILE A 78 -8.40 8.25 -21.99
N ASP A 79 -8.64 7.46 -23.05
CA ASP A 79 -9.98 7.25 -23.59
C ASP A 79 -10.64 6.04 -22.93
N LYS A 80 -11.53 6.29 -21.96
CA LYS A 80 -12.20 5.24 -21.19
C LYS A 80 -13.50 4.83 -21.87
N ILE A 81 -13.45 3.71 -22.60
CA ILE A 81 -14.63 3.09 -23.20
C ILE A 81 -15.31 2.18 -22.18
N VAL A 82 -16.48 2.57 -21.70
CA VAL A 82 -17.29 1.74 -20.79
C VAL A 82 -18.21 0.84 -21.62
N VAL A 83 -17.96 -0.46 -21.60
CA VAL A 83 -18.81 -1.46 -22.25
C VAL A 83 -19.81 -2.02 -21.22
N GLY A 84 -21.09 -1.78 -21.45
CA GLY A 84 -22.16 -2.30 -20.61
C GLY A 84 -22.36 -3.82 -20.76
N PRO A 85 -22.81 -4.52 -19.72
CA PRO A 85 -23.12 -5.95 -19.81
C PRO A 85 -24.33 -6.19 -20.71
N ASN A 86 -24.24 -7.19 -21.58
CA ASN A 86 -25.37 -7.62 -22.40
C ASN A 86 -26.46 -8.32 -21.54
N GLN A 87 -27.62 -8.60 -22.14
CA GLN A 87 -28.76 -9.18 -21.43
C GLN A 87 -28.44 -10.52 -20.75
N LEU A 88 -27.63 -11.36 -21.41
CA LEU A 88 -27.19 -12.64 -20.86
C LEU A 88 -26.35 -12.45 -19.59
N MET A 89 -25.38 -11.54 -19.64
CA MET A 89 -24.52 -11.20 -18.50
C MET A 89 -25.32 -10.61 -17.35
N GLN A 90 -26.31 -9.76 -17.62
CA GLN A 90 -27.18 -9.20 -16.59
C GLN A 90 -28.04 -10.28 -15.92
N ASN A 91 -28.59 -11.21 -16.70
CA ASN A 91 -29.37 -12.33 -16.18
C ASN A 91 -28.50 -13.26 -15.32
N LEU A 92 -27.32 -13.64 -15.81
CA LEU A 92 -26.37 -14.46 -15.05
C LEU A 92 -25.96 -13.78 -13.75
N ARG A 93 -25.60 -12.49 -13.80
CA ARG A 93 -25.29 -11.68 -12.62
C ARG A 93 -26.42 -11.73 -11.60
N ARG A 94 -27.68 -11.58 -12.04
CA ARG A 94 -28.85 -11.64 -11.16
C ARG A 94 -29.00 -13.01 -10.50
N CYS A 95 -28.82 -14.10 -11.24
CA CYS A 95 -28.86 -15.46 -10.70
C CYS A 95 -27.77 -15.67 -9.63
N ILE A 96 -26.53 -15.27 -9.92
CA ILE A 96 -25.42 -15.39 -8.98
C ILE A 96 -25.69 -14.58 -7.72
N LEU A 97 -26.13 -13.32 -7.86
CA LEU A 97 -26.46 -12.47 -6.71
C LEU A 97 -27.58 -13.05 -5.86
N ASN A 98 -28.60 -13.67 -6.47
CA ASN A 98 -29.69 -14.30 -5.73
C ASN A 98 -29.19 -15.50 -4.89
N VAL A 99 -28.27 -16.32 -5.43
CA VAL A 99 -27.70 -17.45 -4.70
C VAL A 99 -26.79 -16.97 -3.56
N LEU A 100 -25.98 -15.93 -3.81
CA LEU A 100 -25.07 -15.39 -2.81
C LEU A 100 -25.78 -14.61 -1.69
N LYS A 101 -27.01 -14.12 -1.95
CA LYS A 101 -27.75 -13.29 -1.00
C LYS A 101 -27.95 -13.97 0.36
N GLN A 102 -28.45 -15.20 0.38
CA GLN A 102 -28.77 -15.89 1.63
C GLN A 102 -27.52 -16.23 2.48
N PRO A 103 -26.43 -16.79 1.91
CA PRO A 103 -25.18 -16.98 2.65
C PRO A 103 -24.61 -15.67 3.20
N VAL A 104 -24.58 -14.61 2.39
CA VAL A 104 -24.05 -13.30 2.80
C VAL A 104 -24.88 -12.71 3.94
N GLU A 105 -26.20 -12.73 3.85
CA GLU A 105 -27.08 -12.26 4.94
C GLU A 105 -26.91 -13.06 6.23
N THR A 106 -26.67 -14.37 6.12
CA THR A 106 -26.41 -15.24 7.28
C THR A 106 -25.07 -14.87 7.93
N LEU A 107 -24.01 -14.73 7.14
CA LEU A 107 -22.68 -14.37 7.64
C LEU A 107 -22.66 -12.95 8.23
N ASN A 108 -23.40 -12.00 7.64
CA ASN A 108 -23.60 -10.66 8.20
C ASN A 108 -24.30 -10.72 9.57
N ARG A 109 -25.38 -11.52 9.70
CA ARG A 109 -26.09 -11.68 10.98
C ARG A 109 -25.21 -12.29 12.07
N LEU A 110 -24.30 -13.18 11.68
CA LEU A 110 -23.33 -13.81 12.59
C LEU A 110 -22.12 -12.91 12.90
N GLY A 111 -22.01 -11.73 12.27
CA GLY A 111 -20.90 -10.79 12.49
C GLY A 111 -19.55 -11.27 11.93
N ILE A 112 -19.56 -12.21 11.00
CA ILE A 112 -18.34 -12.80 10.39
C ILE A 112 -17.81 -11.89 9.27
N ILE A 113 -18.72 -11.23 8.55
CA ILE A 113 -18.43 -10.24 7.51
C ILE A 113 -19.21 -8.96 7.82
N TYR A 114 -18.69 -7.81 7.38
CA TYR A 114 -19.17 -6.46 7.69
C TYR A 114 -19.56 -5.72 6.42
#